data_AF-A0A2M7TR99-F1
#
_entry.id   AF-A0A2M7TR99-F1
#
_cell.length_a   1.000
_cell.length_b   1.000
_cell.length_c   1.000
_cell.angle_alpha   90.00
_cell.angle_beta   90.00
_cell.angle_gamma   90.00
#
_symmetry.space_group_name_H-M   'P 1'
#
loop_
_entity.id
_entity.type
_entity.pdbx_description
1 polymer ?
#
loop_
_entity_poly.entity_id
_entity_poly.type
_entity_poly.pdbx_seq_one_letter_code
_entity_poly.pdbx_strand_id
1 'polypeptide(L)'
;MAPNKYLANLTGSLTGPGINPTSPLDATTKFEKFAGQILGVLTIVGVLYFIIQIIFAGYSYIASKGDEKNMESSRKRLTEGILGLVIVIVAVGLGSLLAKLAGIPNVLDINGMFTRMGL
;
A
#
# COMPACT_ATOMS: atom_id res chain seq x y z
N MET A 1 49.08 25.99 14.46
CA MET A 1 48.07 25.09 15.08
C MET A 1 47.16 24.57 13.99
N ALA A 2 47.27 23.30 13.60
CA ALA A 2 46.36 22.71 12.62
C ALA A 2 45.03 22.33 13.32
N PRO A 3 43.86 22.63 12.74
CA PRO A 3 42.58 22.27 13.32
C PRO A 3 42.41 20.74 13.35
N ASN A 4 42.11 20.20 14.54
CA ASN A 4 41.97 18.77 14.79
C ASN A 4 40.80 18.16 14.01
N LYS A 5 41.11 17.29 13.06
CA LYS A 5 40.17 16.54 12.21
C LYS A 5 39.20 15.63 12.98
N TYR A 6 39.42 15.46 14.28
CA TYR A 6 38.55 14.70 15.19
C TYR A 6 37.26 15.45 15.55
N LEU A 7 37.16 16.76 15.33
CA LEU A 7 35.94 17.53 15.61
C LEU A 7 34.95 17.53 14.42
N ALA A 8 35.46 17.37 13.19
CA ALA A 8 34.63 17.33 11.98
C ALA A 8 33.75 16.07 11.86
N ASN A 9 34.12 14.99 12.57
CA ASN A 9 33.36 13.74 12.60
C ASN A 9 32.38 13.63 13.79
N LEU A 10 32.38 14.59 14.73
CA LEU A 10 31.34 14.63 15.78
C LEU A 10 30.12 15.47 15.37
N THR A 11 30.25 16.25 14.29
CA THR A 11 29.15 16.80 13.48
C THR A 11 28.79 15.89 12.30
N GLY A 12 29.38 14.69 12.24
CA GLY A 12 28.95 13.63 11.34
C GLY A 12 27.64 13.07 11.89
N SER A 13 26.52 13.57 11.36
CA SER A 13 25.23 12.88 11.43
C SER A 13 25.48 11.38 11.35
N LEU A 14 24.95 10.62 12.31
CA LEU A 14 25.04 9.17 12.34
C LEU A 14 24.34 8.61 11.09
N THR A 15 25.02 8.51 9.96
CA THR A 15 24.51 7.96 8.70
C THR A 15 24.75 6.46 8.69
N GLY A 16 23.97 5.74 9.48
CA GLY A 16 23.73 4.32 9.29
C GLY A 16 22.48 4.12 8.42
N PRO A 17 22.34 3.01 7.69
CA PRO A 17 21.09 2.69 7.00
C PRO A 17 19.94 2.66 8.01
N GLY A 18 19.13 3.72 8.02
CA GLY A 18 18.02 3.90 8.97
C GLY A 18 18.05 5.18 9.81
N ILE A 19 19.21 5.85 9.95
CA ILE A 19 19.36 7.06 10.75
C ILE A 19 19.89 8.20 9.87
N ASN A 20 19.01 9.15 9.56
CA ASN A 20 19.33 10.49 9.05
C ASN A 20 18.50 11.41 9.96
N PRO A 21 19.09 12.05 10.97
CA PRO A 21 18.41 13.00 11.83
C PRO A 21 18.44 14.38 11.19
N THR A 22 17.80 14.58 10.04
CA THR A 22 17.72 15.90 9.41
C THR A 22 16.38 16.14 8.73
N SER A 23 15.41 16.57 9.54
CA SER A 23 14.13 17.23 9.19
C SER A 23 12.88 16.33 9.19
N PRO A 24 11.69 16.86 9.58
CA PRO A 24 10.40 16.14 9.56
C PRO A 24 10.07 15.46 8.22
N LEU A 25 10.59 15.98 7.11
CA LEU A 25 10.48 15.42 5.77
C LEU A 25 11.09 14.00 5.62
N ASP A 26 12.09 13.64 6.43
CA ASP A 26 12.72 12.31 6.38
C ASP A 26 11.81 11.22 6.96
N ALA A 27 11.04 11.54 8.00
CA ALA A 27 10.09 10.61 8.60
C ALA A 27 8.91 10.33 7.64
N THR A 28 8.38 11.37 7.00
CA THR A 28 7.31 11.27 6.00
C THR A 28 7.75 10.45 4.80
N THR A 29 8.97 10.69 4.29
CA THR A 29 9.49 9.94 3.13
C THR A 29 9.76 8.47 3.45
N LYS A 30 10.25 8.16 4.65
CA LYS A 30 10.43 6.77 5.10
C LYS A 30 9.09 6.06 5.27
N PHE A 31 8.11 6.74 5.86
CA PHE A 31 6.76 6.20 5.99
C PHE A 31 6.11 5.96 4.63
N GLU A 32 6.24 6.90 3.70
CA GLU A 32 5.72 6.77 2.34
C GLU A 32 6.32 5.56 1.61
N LYS A 33 7.64 5.39 1.67
CA LYS A 33 8.31 4.22 1.09
C LYS A 33 7.87 2.93 1.75
N PHE A 34 7.71 2.92 3.07
CA PHE A 34 7.25 1.76 3.82
C PHE A 34 5.79 1.40 3.50
N ALA A 35 4.89 2.38 3.48
CA ALA A 35 3.50 2.23 3.12
C ALA A 35 3.35 1.79 1.65
N GLY A 36 4.10 2.41 0.74
CA GLY A 36 4.14 2.02 -0.67
C GLY A 36 4.63 0.59 -0.87
N GLN A 37 5.65 0.16 -0.13
CA GLN A 37 6.13 -1.22 -0.15
C GLN A 37 5.08 -2.20 0.40
N ILE A 38 4.42 -1.87 1.52
CA ILE A 38 3.34 -2.70 2.08
C ILE A 38 2.18 -2.81 1.09
N LEU A 39 1.73 -1.68 0.53
CA LEU A 39 0.63 -1.67 -0.43
C LEU A 39 0.99 -2.45 -1.70
N GLY A 40 2.24 -2.36 -2.17
CA GLY A 40 2.74 -3.15 -3.30
C GLY A 40 2.67 -4.65 -3.00
N VAL A 41 3.18 -5.08 -1.85
CA VAL A 41 3.13 -6.48 -1.41
C VAL A 41 1.68 -6.94 -1.22
N LEU A 42 0.85 -6.13 -0.56
CA LEU A 42 -0.55 -6.45 -0.29
C LEU A 42 -1.35 -6.59 -1.60
N THR A 43 -1.05 -5.78 -2.61
CA THR A 43 -1.69 -5.88 -3.93
C THR A 43 -1.35 -7.21 -4.59
N ILE A 44 -0.07 -7.61 -4.59
CA ILE A 44 0.37 -8.88 -5.17
C ILE A 44 -0.26 -10.07 -4.42
N VAL A 45 -0.20 -10.05 -3.09
CA VAL A 45 -0.78 -11.09 -2.23
C VAL A 45 -2.30 -11.15 -2.40
N GLY A 46 -2.97 -10.00 -2.48
CA GLY A 46 -4.41 -9.88 -2.66
C GLY A 46 -4.88 -10.48 -3.98
N VAL A 47 -4.16 -10.20 -5.08
CA VAL A 47 -4.45 -10.80 -6.39
C VAL A 47 -4.24 -12.32 -6.36
N LEU A 48 -3.14 -12.78 -5.76
CA LEU A 48 -2.86 -14.22 -5.66
C LEU A 48 -3.92 -14.96 -4.83
N TYR A 49 -4.31 -14.37 -3.70
CA TYR A 49 -5.38 -14.88 -2.84
C TYR A 49 -6.73 -14.92 -3.59
N PHE A 50 -7.04 -13.87 -4.35
CA PHE A 50 -8.26 -13.80 -5.15
C PHE A 50 -8.35 -14.93 -6.20
N ILE A 51 -7.24 -15.22 -6.89
CA ILE A 51 -7.17 -16.33 -7.86
C ILE A 51 -7.47 -17.67 -7.17
N ILE A 52 -6.81 -17.93 -6.04
CA ILE A 52 -7.01 -19.16 -5.25
C ILE A 52 -8.48 -19.27 -4.82
N GLN A 53 -9.05 -18.20 -4.30
CA GLN A 53 -10.43 -18.16 -3.83
C GLN A 53 -11.44 -18.46 -4.94
N ILE A 54 -11.24 -17.92 -6.16
CA ILE A 54 -12.09 -18.21 -7.31
C ILE A 54 -12.04 -19.68 -7.70
N ILE A 55 -10.84 -20.27 -7.72
CA ILE A 55 -10.67 -21.69 -8.07
C ILE A 55 -11.39 -22.58 -7.05
N PHE A 56 -11.22 -22.31 -5.74
CA PHE A 56 -11.91 -23.05 -4.68
C PHE A 56 -13.42 -22.86 -4.73
N ALA A 57 -13.91 -21.65 -4.98
CA ALA A 57 -15.34 -21.37 -5.11
C ALA A 57 -15.94 -22.09 -6.32
N GLY A 58 -15.24 -22.11 -7.47
CA GLY A 58 -15.65 -22.83 -8.67
C GLY A 58 -15.68 -24.35 -8.46
N TYR A 59 -14.64 -24.90 -7.82
CA TYR A 59 -14.60 -26.32 -7.47
C TYR A 59 -15.74 -26.70 -6.52
N SER A 60 -15.98 -25.91 -5.46
CA SER A 60 -17.07 -26.11 -4.52
C SER A 60 -18.44 -26.04 -5.21
N TYR A 61 -18.62 -25.11 -6.14
CA TYR A 61 -19.85 -24.97 -6.91
C TYR A 61 -20.15 -26.21 -7.76
N ILE A 62 -19.15 -26.76 -8.46
CA ILE A 62 -19.30 -27.99 -9.26
C ILE A 62 -19.51 -29.21 -8.35
N ALA A 63 -18.77 -29.29 -7.24
CA ALA A 63 -18.85 -30.38 -6.26
C ALA A 63 -20.18 -30.42 -5.49
N SER A 64 -20.97 -29.34 -5.52
CA SER A 64 -22.24 -29.22 -4.79
C SER A 64 -23.33 -30.20 -5.29
N LYS A 65 -23.16 -30.84 -6.47
CA LYS A 65 -24.03 -31.90 -7.00
C LYS A 65 -25.55 -31.63 -6.92
N GLY A 66 -25.98 -30.36 -6.96
CA GLY A 66 -27.40 -29.98 -6.88
C GLY A 66 -27.94 -29.71 -5.47
N ASP A 67 -27.11 -29.76 -4.42
CA ASP A 67 -27.47 -29.24 -3.11
C ASP A 67 -27.49 -27.70 -3.15
N GLU A 68 -28.70 -27.16 -3.16
CA GLU A 68 -29.00 -25.74 -3.32
C GLU A 68 -28.29 -24.87 -2.28
N LYS A 69 -28.15 -25.36 -1.05
CA LYS A 69 -27.47 -24.64 0.04
C LYS A 69 -25.97 -24.49 -0.23
N ASN A 70 -25.35 -25.52 -0.79
CA ASN A 70 -23.93 -25.50 -1.14
C ASN A 70 -23.66 -24.67 -2.40
N MET A 71 -24.58 -24.69 -3.38
CA MET A 71 -24.52 -23.79 -4.54
C MET A 71 -24.65 -22.33 -4.15
N GLU A 72 -25.60 -21.99 -3.27
CA GLU A 72 -25.82 -20.61 -2.82
C GLU A 72 -24.60 -20.06 -2.06
N SER A 73 -24.05 -20.85 -1.13
CA SER A 73 -22.82 -20.50 -0.41
C SER A 73 -21.63 -20.27 -1.35
N SER A 74 -21.46 -21.12 -2.36
CA SER A 74 -20.37 -21.01 -3.34
C SER A 74 -20.53 -19.77 -4.23
N ARG A 75 -21.76 -19.45 -4.66
CA ARG A 75 -22.08 -18.22 -5.39
C ARG A 75 -21.78 -16.98 -4.55
N LYS A 76 -22.21 -16.99 -3.29
CA LYS A 76 -21.95 -15.88 -2.36
C LYS A 76 -20.46 -15.61 -2.21
N ARG A 77 -19.64 -16.65 -2.03
CA ARG A 77 -18.18 -16.53 -1.96
C ARG A 77 -17.57 -15.93 -3.23
N LEU A 78 -18.09 -16.31 -4.40
CA LEU A 78 -17.65 -15.74 -5.68
C LEU A 78 -17.98 -14.25 -5.76
N THR A 79 -19.20 -13.87 -5.40
CA THR A 79 -19.66 -12.48 -5.39
C THR A 79 -18.89 -11.62 -4.38
N GLU A 80 -18.66 -12.13 -3.17
CA GLU A 80 -17.86 -11.46 -2.13
C GLU A 80 -16.41 -11.25 -2.59
N GLY A 81 -15.81 -12.25 -3.25
CA GLY A 81 -14.48 -12.13 -3.83
C GLY A 81 -14.41 -11.03 -4.89
N ILE A 82 -15.34 -11.03 -5.86
CA ILE A 82 -15.42 -10.01 -6.92
C ILE A 82 -15.66 -8.63 -6.31
N LEU A 83 -16.54 -8.53 -5.33
CA LEU A 83 -16.83 -7.27 -4.63
C LEU A 83 -15.57 -6.70 -3.97
N GLY A 84 -14.75 -7.55 -3.34
CA GLY A 84 -13.46 -7.12 -2.78
C GLY A 84 -12.53 -6.51 -3.82
N LEU A 85 -12.40 -7.13 -5.00
CA LEU A 85 -11.57 -6.59 -6.09
C LEU A 85 -12.12 -5.24 -6.60
N VAL A 86 -13.44 -5.16 -6.81
CA VAL A 86 -14.11 -3.93 -7.26
C VAL A 86 -13.88 -2.79 -6.27
N ILE A 87 -13.99 -3.04 -4.97
CA ILE A 87 -13.75 -2.04 -3.93
C ILE A 87 -12.32 -1.49 -4.01
N VAL A 88 -11.31 -2.35 -4.19
CA VAL A 88 -9.91 -1.91 -4.29
C VAL A 88 -9.70 -1.00 -5.52
N ILE A 89 -10.25 -1.39 -6.67
CA ILE A 89 -10.15 -0.61 -7.91
C ILE A 89 -10.81 0.77 -7.72
N VAL A 90 -12.02 0.79 -7.13
CA VAL A 90 -12.75 2.02 -6.86
C VAL A 90 -12.01 2.90 -5.85
N ALA A 91 -11.45 2.32 -4.78
CA ALA A 91 -10.70 3.06 -3.78
C ALA A 91 -9.47 3.77 -4.38
N VAL A 92 -8.69 3.06 -5.21
CA VAL A 92 -7.53 3.65 -5.90
C VAL A 92 -7.98 4.71 -6.91
N GLY A 93 -9.06 4.44 -7.67
CA GLY A 93 -9.63 5.40 -8.62
C GLY A 93 -10.08 6.70 -7.95
N LEU A 94 -10.91 6.59 -6.91
CA LEU A 94 -11.38 7.74 -6.13
C LEU A 94 -10.23 8.49 -5.47
N GLY A 95 -9.29 7.78 -4.84
CA GLY A 95 -8.10 8.37 -4.24
C GLY A 95 -7.26 9.15 -5.25
N SER A 96 -7.12 8.62 -6.47
CA SER A 96 -6.40 9.28 -7.56
C SER A 96 -7.12 10.54 -8.08
N LEU A 97 -8.46 10.51 -8.12
CA LEU A 97 -9.27 11.68 -8.50
C LEU A 97 -9.16 12.80 -7.47
N LEU A 98 -9.23 12.45 -6.18
CA LEU A 98 -9.06 13.42 -5.08
C LEU A 98 -7.64 13.99 -5.06
N ALA A 99 -6.62 13.16 -5.27
CA ALA A 99 -5.23 13.60 -5.37
C ALA A 99 -5.06 14.61 -6.51
N LYS A 100 -5.59 14.32 -7.71
CA LYS A 100 -5.56 15.24 -8.85
C LYS A 100 -6.26 16.57 -8.57
N LEU A 101 -7.40 16.56 -7.88
CA LEU A 101 -8.13 17.78 -7.51
C LEU A 101 -7.34 18.64 -6.51
N ALA A 102 -6.65 18.00 -5.55
CA ALA A 102 -5.71 18.65 -4.65
C ALA A 102 -4.34 18.97 -5.32
N GLY A 103 -4.21 18.64 -6.61
CA GLY A 103 -3.03 18.84 -7.46
C GLY A 103 -1.85 17.92 -7.16
N ILE A 104 -2.01 16.92 -6.30
CA ILE A 104 -0.97 15.97 -5.90
C ILE A 104 -0.85 14.90 -6.99
N PRO A 105 0.37 14.56 -7.45
CA PRO A 105 0.57 13.65 -8.57
C PRO A 105 0.04 12.24 -8.29
N ASN A 106 0.11 11.76 -7.05
CA ASN A 106 -0.33 10.43 -6.64
C ASN A 106 -0.95 10.44 -5.25
N VAL A 107 -1.96 9.58 -4.99
CA VAL A 107 -2.61 9.45 -3.67
C VAL A 107 -1.66 8.99 -2.55
N LEU A 108 -0.50 8.44 -2.91
CA LEU A 108 0.51 7.95 -1.98
C LEU A 108 1.68 8.94 -1.76
N ASP A 109 1.75 10.05 -2.50
CA ASP A 109 2.82 11.05 -2.37
C ASP A 109 2.52 12.00 -1.21
N ILE A 110 2.70 11.49 0.01
CA ILE A 110 2.43 12.20 1.25
C ILE A 110 3.42 13.36 1.39
N ASN A 111 4.69 13.18 1.00
CA ASN A 111 5.69 14.24 1.02
C ASN A 111 5.28 15.46 0.20
N GLY A 112 4.76 15.23 -1.01
CA GLY A 112 4.20 16.27 -1.87
C GLY A 112 3.01 16.99 -1.25
N MET A 113 2.18 16.31 -0.45
CA MET A 113 1.05 16.92 0.25
C MET A 113 1.52 17.89 1.35
N PHE A 114 2.48 17.49 2.18
CA PHE A 114 2.99 18.31 3.27
C PHE A 114 3.68 19.58 2.75
N THR A 115 4.54 19.43 1.74
CA THR A 115 5.26 20.55 1.12
C THR A 115 4.30 21.63 0.56
N ARG A 116 3.14 21.21 0.04
CA ARG A 116 2.10 22.11 -0.48
C ARG A 116 1.25 22.78 0.59
N MET A 117 1.21 22.19 1.78
CA MET A 117 0.52 22.75 2.95
C MET A 117 1.40 23.72 3.75
N GLY A 118 2.64 23.97 3.30
CA GLY A 118 3.58 24.87 3.96
C GLY A 118 4.11 24.33 5.30
N LEU A 119 4.07 23.00 5.48
CA LEU A 119 4.55 22.26 6.64
C LEU A 119 5.82 21.48 6.33
#